data_AF-A0A0B2W6V0-F1
#
_entry.id   AF-A0A0B2W6V0-F1
#
_cell.length_a   1.000
_cell.length_b   1.000
_cell.length_c   1.000
_cell.angle_alpha   90.00
_cell.angle_beta   90.00
_cell.angle_gamma   90.00
#
_symmetry.space_group_name_H-M   'P 1'
#
loop_
_entity.id
_entity.type
_entity.pdbx_description
1 polymer ?
#
loop_
_entity_poly.entity_id
_entity_poly.type
_entity_poly.pdbx_seq_one_letter_code
_entity_poly.pdbx_strand_id
1 'polypeptide(L)'
;MCLGSLVRTEPRLFVEMFRLRVGLIIQISEPEYREMIIETLALLGKMDILLKTDRPNIPHDHAFDVDAVVKRANKIFVEHNRQMETIVMECCASGKRCDGAQGMCQHFYDSAPAGEYGTAHYLIKALMEILGPAN
;
A
#
# COMPACT_ATOMS: atom_id res chain seq x y z
N MET A 1 6.63 -23.28 -17.08
CA MET A 1 7.14 -22.61 -15.87
C MET A 1 6.12 -21.55 -15.50
N CYS A 2 5.18 -21.89 -14.61
CA CYS A 2 4.06 -21.00 -14.26
C CYS A 2 4.52 -20.00 -13.20
N LEU A 3 4.17 -18.73 -13.34
CA LEU A 3 4.50 -17.66 -12.39
C LEU A 3 4.16 -18.00 -10.93
N GLY A 4 3.16 -18.85 -10.70
CA GLY A 4 2.78 -19.33 -9.36
C GLY A 4 3.82 -20.21 -8.64
N SER A 5 4.73 -20.90 -9.35
CA SER A 5 5.77 -21.70 -8.69
C SER A 5 6.93 -20.86 -8.15
N LEU A 6 7.17 -19.66 -8.72
CA LEU A 6 8.28 -18.80 -8.35
C LEU A 6 8.09 -18.16 -6.95
N VAL A 7 6.84 -17.83 -6.60
CA VAL A 7 6.45 -17.26 -5.30
C VAL A 7 6.84 -18.19 -4.14
N ARG A 8 6.74 -19.50 -4.36
CA ARG A 8 6.94 -20.50 -3.31
C ARG A 8 8.39 -21.00 -3.24
N THR A 9 9.10 -21.07 -4.36
CA THR A 9 10.48 -21.61 -4.38
C THR A 9 11.54 -20.57 -4.06
N GLU A 10 11.35 -19.31 -4.45
CA GLU A 10 12.35 -18.26 -4.26
C GLU A 10 11.69 -16.90 -3.99
N PRO A 11 11.21 -16.64 -2.76
CA PRO A 11 10.60 -15.35 -2.39
C PRO A 11 11.52 -14.16 -2.66
N ARG A 12 12.84 -14.37 -2.54
CA ARG A 12 13.87 -13.37 -2.90
C ARG A 12 13.93 -13.08 -4.40
N LEU A 13 13.75 -14.08 -5.27
CA LEU A 13 13.71 -13.85 -6.73
C LEU A 13 12.37 -13.24 -7.16
N PHE A 14 11.27 -13.55 -6.47
CA PHE A 14 10.00 -12.86 -6.67
C PHE A 14 10.13 -11.37 -6.29
N VAL A 15 10.73 -11.05 -5.14
CA VAL A 15 11.04 -9.67 -4.73
C VAL A 15 12.06 -8.99 -5.67
N GLU A 16 13.03 -9.73 -6.24
CA GLU A 16 13.91 -9.23 -7.30
C GLU A 16 13.19 -9.05 -8.65
N MET A 17 12.12 -9.78 -8.94
CA MET A 17 11.22 -9.53 -10.08
C MET A 17 10.36 -8.27 -9.82
N PHE A 18 10.09 -7.97 -8.55
CA PHE A 18 9.60 -6.69 -8.01
C PHE A 18 10.71 -5.64 -7.79
N ARG A 19 11.96 -5.87 -8.25
CA ARG A 19 12.78 -4.75 -8.77
C ARG A 19 12.08 -4.26 -10.03
N LEU A 20 10.94 -3.62 -9.82
CA LEU A 20 10.35 -2.65 -10.71
C LEU A 20 11.50 -1.95 -11.38
N ARG A 21 11.48 -1.95 -12.71
CA ARG A 21 12.34 -1.08 -13.50
C ARG A 21 12.29 0.27 -12.79
N VAL A 22 13.38 0.67 -12.14
CA VAL A 22 13.42 1.92 -11.37
C VAL A 22 12.93 3.07 -12.27
N GLY A 23 13.13 2.94 -13.59
CA GLY A 23 12.54 3.79 -14.62
C GLY A 23 11.01 3.97 -14.57
N LEU A 24 10.21 2.95 -14.24
CA LEU A 24 8.74 3.10 -14.11
C LEU A 24 8.36 3.89 -12.87
N ILE A 25 9.07 3.69 -11.75
CA ILE A 25 8.86 4.49 -10.52
C ILE A 25 9.31 5.94 -10.75
N ILE A 26 10.44 6.14 -11.44
CA ILE A 26 10.95 7.46 -11.81
C ILE A 26 9.96 8.21 -12.74
N GLN A 27 9.15 7.50 -13.53
CA GLN A 27 8.16 8.11 -14.43
C GLN A 27 6.91 8.66 -13.73
N ILE A 28 6.65 8.32 -12.46
CA ILE A 28 5.56 8.94 -11.70
C ILE A 28 5.86 10.45 -11.59
N SER A 29 4.93 11.32 -11.95
CA SER A 29 5.16 12.77 -11.89
C SER A 29 5.14 13.27 -10.46
N GLU A 30 4.20 12.79 -9.65
CA GLU A 30 3.97 13.28 -8.30
C GLU A 30 4.93 12.61 -7.30
N PRO A 31 5.87 13.34 -6.68
CA PRO A 31 6.85 12.76 -5.76
C PRO A 31 6.21 12.11 -4.54
N GLU A 32 5.11 12.66 -4.02
CA GLU A 32 4.40 12.15 -2.85
C GLU A 32 3.75 10.80 -3.16
N TYR A 33 3.14 10.64 -4.34
CA TYR A 33 2.59 9.35 -4.76
C TYR A 33 3.70 8.32 -5.00
N ARG A 34 4.81 8.76 -5.60
CA ARG A 34 5.98 7.90 -5.81
C ARG A 34 6.52 7.35 -4.49
N GLU A 35 6.59 8.17 -3.45
CA GLU A 35 7.02 7.76 -2.12
C GLU A 35 6.10 6.67 -1.55
N MET A 36 4.78 6.84 -1.67
CA MET A 36 3.80 5.83 -1.24
C MET A 36 3.99 4.48 -1.95
N ILE A 37 4.26 4.51 -3.26
CA ILE A 37 4.54 3.29 -4.03
C ILE A 37 5.82 2.61 -3.51
N ILE A 38 6.89 3.36 -3.32
CA ILE A 38 8.17 2.84 -2.80
C ILE A 38 7.99 2.20 -1.42
N GLU A 39 7.27 2.87 -0.52
CA GLU A 39 7.01 2.36 0.83
C GLU A 39 6.18 1.07 0.79
N THR A 40 5.14 1.03 -0.05
CA THR A 40 4.30 -0.17 -0.22
C THR A 40 5.11 -1.37 -0.71
N LEU A 41 6.02 -1.15 -1.66
CA LEU A 41 6.90 -2.19 -2.19
C LEU A 41 7.90 -2.68 -1.15
N ALA A 42 8.45 -1.78 -0.34
CA ALA A 42 9.33 -2.13 0.76
C ALA A 42 8.61 -3.00 1.80
N LEU A 43 7.31 -2.76 2.05
CA LEU A 43 6.47 -3.57 2.93
C LEU A 43 6.09 -4.92 2.30
N LEU A 44 5.82 -4.97 0.99
CA LEU A 44 5.59 -6.23 0.27
C LEU A 44 6.80 -7.18 0.39
N GLY A 45 8.02 -6.63 0.35
CA GLY A 45 9.25 -7.39 0.60
C GLY A 45 9.40 -7.96 2.02
N LYS A 46 8.53 -7.57 2.97
CA LYS A 46 8.49 -8.02 4.37
C LYS A 46 7.21 -8.79 4.70
N MET A 47 6.47 -9.24 3.70
CA MET A 47 5.17 -9.92 3.89
C MET A 47 5.24 -11.16 4.77
N ASP A 48 6.36 -11.90 4.72
CA ASP A 48 6.62 -13.08 5.56
C ASP A 48 6.54 -12.75 7.05
N ILE A 49 7.03 -11.58 7.43
CA ILE A 49 7.01 -11.08 8.81
C ILE A 49 5.64 -10.46 9.16
N LEU A 50 5.04 -9.74 8.20
CA LEU A 50 3.84 -8.95 8.42
C LEU A 50 2.55 -9.79 8.48
N LEU A 51 2.35 -10.71 7.54
CA LEU A 51 1.08 -11.44 7.41
C LEU A 51 0.95 -12.59 8.40
N LYS A 52 2.07 -13.11 8.93
CA LYS A 52 2.12 -14.22 9.90
C LYS A 52 1.19 -15.39 9.54
N THR A 53 1.01 -15.65 8.24
CA THR A 53 0.20 -16.75 7.71
C THR A 53 1.01 -17.56 6.71
N ASP A 54 0.85 -18.88 6.78
CA ASP A 54 1.45 -19.81 5.83
C ASP A 54 0.66 -19.88 4.50
N ARG A 55 -0.47 -19.18 4.41
CA ARG A 55 -1.40 -19.21 3.26
C ARG A 55 -1.89 -17.81 2.88
N PRO A 56 -1.01 -16.91 2.43
CA PRO A 56 -1.45 -15.61 1.91
C PRO A 56 -2.27 -15.78 0.63
N ASN A 57 -3.29 -14.95 0.46
CA ASN A 57 -4.14 -14.91 -0.73
C ASN A 57 -3.47 -14.09 -1.84
N ILE A 58 -2.44 -14.65 -2.46
CA ILE A 58 -1.70 -13.98 -3.53
C ILE A 58 -2.39 -14.27 -4.87
N PRO A 59 -2.80 -13.25 -5.64
CA PRO A 59 -3.33 -13.45 -6.98
C PRO A 59 -2.37 -14.24 -7.87
N HIS A 60 -2.90 -15.20 -8.62
CA HIS A 60 -2.12 -16.05 -9.52
C HIS A 60 -2.46 -15.83 -10.99
N ASP A 61 -3.59 -15.20 -11.28
CA ASP A 61 -4.17 -14.99 -12.61
C ASP A 61 -3.94 -13.58 -13.16
N HIS A 62 -3.54 -12.63 -12.32
CA HIS A 62 -3.24 -11.25 -12.70
C HIS A 62 -2.04 -10.68 -11.92
N ALA A 63 -1.51 -9.57 -12.42
CA ALA A 63 -0.43 -8.85 -11.75
C ALA A 63 -0.94 -8.18 -10.46
N PHE A 64 -0.09 -8.14 -9.44
CA PHE A 64 -0.44 -7.49 -8.18
C PHE A 64 -0.52 -5.97 -8.35
N ASP A 65 -1.68 -5.40 -8.03
CA ASP A 65 -1.96 -3.97 -8.16
C ASP A 65 -1.52 -3.21 -6.90
N VAL A 66 -0.36 -2.55 -6.98
CA VAL A 66 0.18 -1.74 -5.89
C VAL A 66 -0.66 -0.48 -5.64
N ASP A 67 -1.27 0.07 -6.70
CA ASP A 67 -2.14 1.25 -6.57
C ASP A 67 -3.39 0.92 -5.74
N ALA A 68 -3.91 -0.31 -5.87
CA ALA A 68 -5.02 -0.78 -5.07
C ALA A 68 -4.69 -0.78 -3.56
N VAL A 69 -3.47 -1.17 -3.19
CA VAL A 69 -3.01 -1.14 -1.79
C VAL A 69 -2.95 0.29 -1.27
N VAL A 70 -2.29 1.19 -2.00
CA VAL A 70 -2.13 2.60 -1.60
C VAL A 70 -3.49 3.29 -1.46
N LYS A 71 -4.39 3.09 -2.43
CA LYS A 71 -5.76 3.63 -2.37
C LYS A 71 -6.57 3.03 -1.24
N ARG A 72 -6.39 1.74 -0.93
CA ARG A 72 -7.05 1.10 0.21
C ARG A 72 -6.54 1.65 1.53
N ALA A 73 -5.22 1.82 1.68
CA ALA A 73 -4.61 2.41 2.86
C ALA A 73 -5.12 3.84 3.10
N ASN A 74 -5.23 4.66 2.05
CA ASN A 74 -5.83 6.00 2.17
C ASN A 74 -7.27 5.96 2.67
N LYS A 75 -8.10 5.01 2.19
CA LYS A 75 -9.47 4.86 2.71
C LYS A 75 -9.47 4.52 4.22
N ILE A 76 -8.58 3.62 4.65
CA ILE A 76 -8.46 3.25 6.07
C ILE A 76 -7.98 4.45 6.89
N PHE A 77 -7.00 5.21 6.39
CA PHE A 77 -6.49 6.44 7.01
C PHE A 77 -7.60 7.48 7.20
N VAL A 78 -8.35 7.78 6.13
CA VAL A 78 -9.41 8.78 6.15
C VAL A 78 -10.53 8.36 7.10
N GLU A 79 -10.95 7.11 7.08
CA GLU A 79 -12.01 6.61 7.97
C GLU A 79 -11.58 6.64 9.44
N HIS A 80 -10.35 6.20 9.74
CA HIS A 80 -9.82 6.24 11.11
C HIS A 80 -9.75 7.68 11.64
N ASN A 81 -9.22 8.60 10.84
CA ASN A 81 -9.09 10.00 11.23
C ASN A 81 -10.42 10.76 11.26
N ARG A 82 -11.41 10.33 10.46
CA ARG A 82 -12.79 10.83 10.51
C ARG A 82 -13.42 10.55 11.88
N GLN A 83 -13.25 9.32 12.39
CA GLN A 83 -13.81 8.91 13.69
C GLN A 83 -13.19 9.69 14.87
N MET A 84 -11.97 10.18 14.71
CA MET A 84 -11.27 11.01 15.69
C MET A 84 -11.43 12.52 15.43
N GLU A 85 -12.23 12.91 14.42
CA GLU A 85 -12.49 14.29 14.05
C GLU A 85 -11.23 15.13 13.80
N THR A 86 -10.20 14.55 13.16
CA THR A 86 -8.93 15.25 12.90
C THR A 86 -8.99 16.16 11.66
N ILE A 87 -7.84 16.73 11.26
CA ILE A 87 -7.69 17.65 10.11
C ILE A 87 -8.27 17.13 8.79
N VAL A 88 -8.42 15.81 8.63
CA VAL A 88 -9.10 15.22 7.47
C VAL A 88 -10.54 15.71 7.28
N MET A 89 -11.19 16.14 8.37
CA MET A 89 -12.54 16.73 8.33
C MET A 89 -12.57 18.07 7.60
N GLU A 90 -11.44 18.75 7.46
CA GLU A 90 -11.37 19.99 6.69
C GLU A 90 -11.36 19.74 5.17
N CYS A 91 -11.06 18.51 4.73
CA CYS A 91 -11.01 18.14 3.32
C CYS A 91 -11.59 16.74 3.01
N CYS A 92 -10.75 15.70 3.04
CA CYS A 92 -11.01 14.39 2.46
C CYS A 92 -12.07 13.56 3.18
N ALA A 93 -12.42 13.90 4.43
CA ALA A 93 -13.52 13.28 5.17
C ALA A 93 -14.82 14.11 5.14
N SER A 94 -14.81 15.39 4.74
CA SER A 94 -16.04 16.21 4.70
C SER A 94 -16.75 16.25 3.35
N GLY A 95 -16.29 15.47 2.37
CA GLY A 95 -16.80 15.52 1.00
C GLY A 95 -16.35 16.76 0.22
N LYS A 96 -15.42 17.55 0.78
CA LYS A 96 -14.73 18.63 0.07
C LYS A 96 -13.62 18.07 -0.79
N ARG A 97 -13.19 18.86 -1.79
CA ARG A 97 -12.00 18.53 -2.58
C ARG A 97 -10.75 18.66 -1.70
N CYS A 98 -9.85 17.70 -1.83
CA CYS A 98 -8.53 17.70 -1.21
C CYS A 98 -7.48 17.77 -2.33
N ASP A 99 -6.35 18.43 -2.07
CA ASP A 99 -5.33 18.68 -3.09
C ASP A 99 -4.34 17.52 -3.28
N GLY A 100 -4.60 16.37 -2.65
CA GLY A 100 -3.77 15.18 -2.79
C GLY A 100 -3.76 14.65 -4.22
N ALA A 101 -2.57 14.28 -4.69
CA ALA A 101 -2.35 13.62 -5.97
C ALA A 101 -3.15 12.31 -6.09
N GLN A 102 -3.41 11.87 -7.32
CA GLN A 102 -3.99 10.56 -7.62
C GLN A 102 -5.32 10.24 -6.87
N GLY A 103 -6.07 11.28 -6.46
CA GLY A 103 -7.34 11.13 -5.74
C GLY A 103 -7.18 10.70 -4.27
N MET A 104 -6.01 10.93 -3.70
CA MET A 104 -5.66 10.59 -2.32
C MET A 104 -5.87 11.78 -1.39
N CYS A 105 -5.95 11.55 -0.07
CA CYS A 105 -5.96 12.64 0.89
C CYS A 105 -4.54 13.22 1.04
N GLN A 106 -4.39 14.54 0.94
CA GLN A 106 -3.09 15.21 1.12
C GLN A 106 -2.45 14.90 2.48
N HIS A 107 -3.26 14.83 3.54
CA HIS A 107 -2.80 14.56 4.90
C HIS A 107 -2.30 13.13 5.10
N PHE A 108 -2.60 12.22 4.16
CA PHE A 108 -1.99 10.91 4.19
C PHE A 108 -0.51 10.99 3.76
N TYR A 109 -0.19 11.80 2.75
CA TYR A 109 1.20 12.08 2.37
C TYR A 109 1.97 12.82 3.46
N ASP A 110 1.31 13.72 4.19
CA ASP A 110 1.94 14.48 5.29
C ASP A 110 2.15 13.66 6.57
N SER A 111 1.58 12.46 6.65
CA SER A 111 1.69 11.62 7.84
C SER A 111 3.09 11.02 7.97
N ALA A 112 3.58 10.85 9.21
CA ALA A 112 4.88 10.25 9.44
C ALA A 112 4.96 8.84 8.82
N PRO A 113 6.13 8.37 8.33
CA PRO A 113 6.23 7.05 7.73
C PRO A 113 5.95 5.90 8.71
N ALA A 114 6.24 6.13 9.99
CA ALA A 114 6.12 5.13 11.05
C ALA A 114 5.29 5.62 12.23
N GLY A 115 4.91 4.69 13.10
CA GLY A 115 4.08 4.93 14.28
C GLY A 115 2.62 4.52 14.07
N GLU A 116 1.85 4.57 15.14
CA GLU A 116 0.45 4.11 15.18
C GLU A 116 -0.49 4.87 14.22
N TYR A 117 -0.09 6.08 13.83
CA TYR A 117 -0.83 6.93 12.90
C TYR A 117 -0.04 7.25 11.63
N GLY A 118 1.06 6.53 11.38
CA GLY A 118 1.90 6.74 10.22
C GLY A 118 1.45 5.97 8.97
N THR A 119 1.97 6.33 7.80
CA THR A 119 1.61 5.73 6.51
C THR A 119 1.76 4.21 6.51
N ALA A 120 2.90 3.68 7.00
CA ALA A 120 3.17 2.25 7.04
C ALA A 120 2.10 1.47 7.82
N HIS A 121 1.54 2.04 8.89
CA HIS A 121 0.47 1.38 9.66
C HIS A 121 -0.76 1.10 8.79
N TYR A 122 -1.18 2.07 7.99
CA TYR A 122 -2.34 1.92 7.11
C TYR A 122 -2.02 1.07 5.88
N LEU A 123 -0.80 1.14 5.36
CA LEU A 123 -0.32 0.26 4.29
C LEU A 123 -0.31 -1.21 4.74
N ILE A 124 0.19 -1.49 5.95
CA ILE A 124 0.19 -2.84 6.52
C ILE A 124 -1.25 -3.34 6.69
N LYS A 125 -2.16 -2.52 7.23
CA LYS A 125 -3.58 -2.88 7.33
C LYS A 125 -4.19 -3.20 5.97
N ALA A 126 -3.93 -2.38 4.95
CA ALA A 126 -4.42 -2.63 3.59
C ALA A 126 -3.85 -3.93 2.99
N LEU A 127 -2.57 -4.19 3.17
CA LEU A 127 -1.93 -5.44 2.75
C LEU A 127 -2.55 -6.65 3.45
N MET A 128 -2.80 -6.57 4.75
CA MET A 128 -3.47 -7.62 5.51
C MET A 128 -4.89 -7.89 5.02
N GLU A 129 -5.65 -6.84 4.69
CA GLU A 129 -7.01 -7.01 4.13
C GLU A 129 -7.01 -7.61 2.72
N ILE A 130 -6.01 -7.29 1.89
CA ILE A 130 -5.94 -7.75 0.50
C ILE A 130 -5.33 -9.15 0.38
N LEU A 131 -4.27 -9.42 1.14
CA LEU A 131 -3.44 -10.63 1.03
C LEU A 131 -3.60 -11.59 2.21
N GLY A 132 -4.36 -11.19 3.23
CA GLY A 132 -4.71 -12.08 4.34
C GLY A 132 -5.55 -13.27 3.86
N PRO A 133 -5.66 -14.33 4.70
CA PRO A 133 -6.53 -15.45 4.39
C PRO A 133 -7.99 -14.99 4.24
N ALA A 134 -8.69 -15.51 3.24
CA ALA A 134 -10.13 -15.29 3.12
C ALA A 134 -10.84 -15.95 4.31
N ASN A 135 -11.73 -15.20 4.97
CA ASN A 135 -12.65 -15.73 5.98
C ASN A 135 -13.73 -16.60 5.36
#